data_AF-A0A1I0XEN7-F1
#
_entry.id   AF-A0A1I0XEN7-F1
#
_cell.length_a   1.000
_cell.length_b   1.000
_cell.length_c   1.000
_cell.angle_alpha   90.00
_cell.angle_beta   90.00
_cell.angle_gamma   90.00
#
_symmetry.space_group_name_H-M   'P 1'
#
loop_
_entity.id
_entity.type
_entity.pdbx_description
1 polymer ?
#
loop_
_entity_poly.entity_id
_entity_poly.type
_entity_poly.pdbx_seq_one_letter_code
_entity_poly.pdbx_strand_id
1 'polypeptide(L)'
;MGSNGIAKYLENHGIHKIARQNGKNPLFDASLIRRIIQNPVYCGKIAYGRRRTEKVHGTRNDYRQVYKDDYLLVDGLHEALVSEEVWEQAQIKVAAQAKKYEKVNSPKGEKIHLLSGILRCPVCGAGMYGNKSIKHRKDGS
;
A
#
# COMPACT_ATOMS: atom_id res chain seq x y z
N MET A 1 3.59 -13.09 -10.02
CA MET A 1 4.04 -11.70 -10.31
C MET A 1 3.19 -10.74 -9.50
N GLY A 2 3.80 -9.90 -8.66
CA GLY A 2 3.07 -8.91 -7.84
C GLY A 2 2.86 -7.59 -8.59
N SER A 3 2.12 -6.64 -7.99
CA SER A 3 1.78 -5.36 -8.62
C SER A 3 3.00 -4.51 -9.02
N ASN A 4 4.11 -4.59 -8.28
CA ASN A 4 5.40 -3.97 -8.67
C ASN A 4 5.96 -4.59 -9.96
N GLY A 5 5.83 -5.90 -10.12
CA GLY A 5 6.26 -6.60 -11.33
C GLY A 5 5.40 -6.22 -12.53
N ILE A 6 4.09 -6.07 -12.33
CA ILE A 6 3.17 -5.58 -13.37
C ILE A 6 3.53 -4.14 -13.77
N ALA A 7 3.81 -3.25 -12.82
CA ALA A 7 4.25 -1.87 -13.13
C ALA A 7 5.50 -1.85 -14.02
N LYS A 8 6.52 -2.63 -13.64
CA LYS A 8 7.77 -2.75 -14.41
C LYS A 8 7.53 -3.38 -15.79
N TYR A 9 6.64 -4.37 -15.88
CA TYR A 9 6.26 -4.97 -17.15
C TYR A 9 5.63 -3.93 -18.08
N LEU A 10 4.65 -3.16 -17.61
CA LEU A 10 3.98 -2.13 -18.40
C LEU A 10 4.97 -1.07 -18.89
N GLU A 11 5.88 -0.61 -18.03
CA GLU A 11 6.94 0.32 -18.39
C GLU A 11 7.86 -0.23 -19.48
N ASN A 12 8.33 -1.46 -19.33
CA ASN A 12 9.19 -2.12 -20.33
C ASN A 12 8.52 -2.31 -21.70
N HIS A 13 7.19 -2.30 -21.75
CA HIS A 13 6.42 -2.43 -22.99
C HIS A 13 5.89 -1.08 -23.50
N GLY A 14 6.33 0.05 -22.93
CA GLY A 14 5.92 1.40 -23.35
C GLY A 14 4.46 1.74 -23.04
N ILE A 15 3.82 0.99 -22.12
CA ILE A 15 2.42 1.21 -21.74
C ILE A 15 2.37 2.20 -20.59
N HIS A 16 1.88 3.41 -20.88
CA HIS A 16 1.81 4.51 -19.93
C HIS A 16 0.37 4.91 -19.63
N LYS A 17 0.13 5.42 -18.43
CA LYS A 17 -1.18 5.97 -18.07
C LYS A 17 -1.31 7.41 -18.58
N ILE A 18 -2.55 7.82 -18.86
CA ILE A 18 -2.86 9.20 -19.23
C ILE A 18 -2.55 10.12 -18.05
N ALA A 19 -1.72 11.14 -18.28
CA ALA A 19 -1.36 12.13 -17.27
C ALA A 19 -2.58 12.96 -16.87
N ARG A 20 -2.75 13.22 -15.57
CA ARG A 20 -3.85 14.04 -15.03
C ARG A 20 -3.29 15.33 -14.42
N GLN A 21 -4.13 16.35 -14.23
CA GLN A 21 -3.72 17.61 -13.58
C GLN A 21 -3.02 17.39 -12.23
N ASN A 22 -3.58 16.54 -11.37
CA ASN A 22 -3.01 16.23 -10.05
C ASN A 22 -2.08 15.00 -10.04
N GLY A 23 -1.54 14.61 -11.19
CA GLY A 23 -0.69 13.42 -11.32
C GLY A 23 -0.01 13.36 -12.67
N LYS A 24 1.16 14.01 -12.77
CA LYS A 24 1.95 14.13 -14.00
C LYS A 24 2.81 12.90 -14.31
N ASN A 25 3.05 12.02 -13.33
CA ASN A 25 3.86 10.82 -13.54
C ASN A 25 3.12 9.87 -14.51
N PRO A 26 3.68 9.53 -15.69
CA PRO A 26 3.05 8.66 -16.69
C PRO A 26 3.13 7.16 -16.34
N LEU A 27 3.86 6.79 -15.28
CA LEU A 27 4.05 5.41 -14.87
C LEU A 27 2.91 4.89 -14.00
N PHE A 28 2.68 3.58 -14.07
CA PHE A 28 1.76 2.90 -13.19
C PHE A 28 2.41 2.67 -11.82
N ASP A 29 1.72 3.11 -10.77
CA ASP A 29 2.12 2.79 -9.40
C ASP A 29 1.48 1.46 -8.96
N ALA A 30 2.14 0.75 -8.05
CA ALA A 30 1.65 -0.54 -7.57
C ALA A 30 0.34 -0.43 -6.78
N SER A 31 0.09 0.68 -6.08
CA SER A 31 -1.21 0.92 -5.43
C SER A 31 -2.31 1.15 -6.45
N LEU A 32 -2.01 1.86 -7.55
CA LEU A 32 -2.94 2.08 -8.65
C LEU A 32 -3.31 0.77 -9.34
N ILE A 33 -2.33 -0.08 -9.63
CA ILE A 33 -2.56 -1.40 -10.24
C ILE A 33 -3.46 -2.26 -9.35
N ARG A 34 -3.21 -2.31 -8.03
CA ARG A 34 -4.08 -3.05 -7.10
C ARG A 34 -5.51 -2.53 -7.14
N ARG A 35 -5.69 -1.21 -7.13
CA ARG A 35 -7.02 -0.59 -7.21
C ARG A 35 -7.76 -0.92 -8.51
N ILE A 36 -7.05 -1.01 -9.63
CA ILE A 36 -7.61 -1.43 -10.91
C ILE A 36 -8.07 -2.89 -10.82
N ILE A 37 -7.19 -3.79 -10.39
CA ILE A 37 -7.50 -5.23 -10.30
C ILE A 37 -8.67 -5.51 -9.34
N GLN A 38 -8.74 -4.81 -8.20
CA GLN A 38 -9.77 -5.01 -7.16
C GLN A 38 -11.10 -4.28 -7.44
N ASN A 39 -11.27 -3.69 -8.63
CA ASN A 39 -12.48 -2.97 -8.97
C ASN A 39 -13.51 -3.92 -9.60
N PRO A 40 -14.65 -4.20 -8.95
CA PRO A 40 -15.69 -5.08 -9.49
C PRO A 40 -16.43 -4.49 -10.71
N VAL A 41 -16.25 -3.19 -10.98
CA VAL A 41 -16.78 -2.56 -12.21
C VAL A 41 -16.28 -3.28 -13.47
N TYR A 42 -15.06 -3.80 -13.45
CA TYR A 42 -14.51 -4.46 -14.64
C TYR A 42 -15.13 -5.84 -14.92
N CYS A 43 -15.80 -6.47 -13.96
CA CYS A 43 -16.61 -7.67 -14.18
C CYS A 43 -18.11 -7.39 -14.33
N GLY A 44 -18.49 -6.14 -14.61
CA GLY A 44 -19.90 -5.78 -14.83
C GLY A 44 -20.66 -5.37 -13.57
N LYS A 45 -20.07 -5.41 -12.37
CA LYS A 45 -20.77 -5.12 -11.12
C LYS A 45 -20.56 -3.70 -10.62
N ILE A 46 -21.55 -3.13 -9.96
CA ILE A 46 -21.48 -1.80 -9.34
C ILE A 46 -21.45 -1.97 -7.82
N ALA A 47 -20.47 -1.34 -7.18
CA ALA A 47 -20.33 -1.37 -5.74
C ALA A 47 -20.64 0.00 -5.11
N TYR A 48 -21.54 0.02 -4.12
CA TYR A 48 -21.94 1.21 -3.39
C TYR A 48 -21.66 1.07 -1.89
N GLY A 49 -21.09 2.11 -1.27
CA GLY A 49 -20.80 2.12 0.17
C GLY A 49 -19.43 1.55 0.59
N ARG A 50 -18.56 1.17 -0.36
CA ARG A 50 -17.20 0.65 -0.08
C ARG A 50 -16.32 1.58 0.77
N ARG A 51 -16.57 2.89 0.73
CA ARG A 51 -15.81 3.92 1.45
C ARG A 51 -16.78 4.91 2.08
N ARG A 52 -16.58 5.21 3.36
CA ARG A 52 -17.29 6.27 4.06
C ARG A 52 -16.30 7.20 4.74
N THR A 53 -16.65 8.48 4.81
CA THR A 53 -15.91 9.46 5.57
C THR A 53 -16.53 9.56 6.97
N GLU A 54 -15.75 9.26 8.00
CA GLU A 54 -16.17 9.34 9.40
C GLU A 54 -15.46 10.49 10.11
N LYS A 55 -16.18 11.25 10.94
CA LYS A 55 -15.60 12.31 11.76
C LYS A 55 -14.74 11.68 12.87
N VAL A 56 -13.52 12.17 13.03
CA VAL A 56 -12.66 11.80 14.15
C VAL A 56 -13.20 12.51 15.40
N HIS A 57 -13.69 11.75 16.37
CA HIS A 57 -14.15 12.32 17.64
C HIS A 57 -12.97 12.96 18.38
N GLY A 58 -13.18 14.17 18.92
CA GLY A 58 -12.17 14.93 19.64
C GLY A 58 -11.41 15.96 18.81
N THR A 59 -11.62 16.03 17.49
CA THR A 59 -11.04 17.07 16.64
C THR A 59 -12.13 17.98 16.06
N ARG A 60 -11.76 19.23 15.77
CA ARG A 60 -12.71 20.23 15.26
C ARG A 60 -13.22 19.84 13.86
N ASN A 61 -12.30 19.45 12.96
CA ASN A 61 -12.56 19.25 11.53
C ASN A 61 -11.78 18.07 10.91
N ASP A 62 -11.35 17.06 11.67
CA ASP A 62 -10.70 15.89 11.05
C ASP A 62 -11.69 14.79 10.69
N TYR A 63 -11.48 14.24 9.51
CA TYR A 63 -12.24 13.13 8.97
C TYR A 63 -11.30 12.04 8.49
N ARG A 64 -11.67 10.79 8.74
CA ARG A 64 -10.93 9.62 8.24
C ARG A 64 -11.79 8.86 7.23
N GLN A 65 -11.14 8.33 6.20
CA GLN A 65 -11.78 7.40 5.28
C GLN A 65 -11.77 6.00 5.90
N VAL A 66 -12.95 5.41 6.04
CA VAL A 66 -13.16 4.05 6.54
C VAL A 66 -13.63 3.18 5.39
N TYR A 67 -13.02 2.00 5.30
CA TYR A 67 -13.39 0.96 4.34
C TYR A 67 -14.28 -0.04 5.06
N LYS A 68 -15.40 -0.39 4.42
CA LYS A 68 -16.30 -1.45 4.90
C LYS A 68 -16.22 -2.63 3.96
N ASP A 69 -16.20 -3.83 4.54
CA ASP A 69 -16.25 -5.08 3.79
C ASP A 69 -17.70 -5.45 3.42
N ASP A 70 -18.66 -5.01 4.24
CA ASP A 70 -20.09 -5.10 3.93
C ASP A 70 -20.53 -3.87 3.13
N TYR A 71 -20.68 -4.06 1.82
CA TYR A 71 -21.12 -3.03 0.88
C TYR A 71 -22.06 -3.64 -0.17
N LEU A 72 -22.95 -2.81 -0.70
CA LEU A 72 -23.89 -3.23 -1.73
C LEU A 72 -23.14 -3.52 -3.02
N LEU A 73 -23.30 -4.72 -3.57
CA LEU A 73 -22.77 -5.13 -4.86
C LEU A 73 -23.94 -5.63 -5.71
N VAL A 74 -24.14 -5.00 -6.87
CA VAL A 74 -25.23 -5.32 -7.80
C VAL A 74 -24.69 -5.45 -9.21
N ASP A 75 -25.38 -6.18 -10.07
CA ASP A 75 -25.02 -6.24 -11.48
C ASP A 75 -25.35 -4.90 -12.16
N GLY A 76 -24.39 -4.37 -12.91
CA GLY A 76 -24.50 -3.13 -13.64
C GLY A 76 -25.10 -3.33 -15.03
N LEU A 77 -25.46 -2.21 -15.66
CA LEU A 77 -25.96 -2.20 -17.05
C LEU A 77 -24.82 -2.09 -18.08
N HIS A 78 -23.59 -1.87 -17.65
CA HIS A 78 -22.43 -1.70 -18.53
C HIS A 78 -21.83 -3.04 -18.93
N GLU A 79 -21.24 -3.09 -20.12
CA GLU A 79 -20.50 -4.25 -20.58
C GLU A 79 -19.27 -4.49 -19.69
N ALA A 80 -19.09 -5.74 -19.27
CA ALA A 80 -17.94 -6.15 -18.49
C ALA A 80 -16.67 -6.17 -19.37
N LEU A 81 -15.55 -5.65 -18.87
CA LEU A 81 -14.27 -5.71 -19.57
C LEU A 81 -13.62 -7.11 -19.48
N VAL A 82 -13.92 -7.82 -18.40
CA VAL A 82 -13.45 -9.20 -18.13
C VAL A 82 -14.62 -10.02 -17.59
N SER A 83 -14.57 -11.34 -17.79
CA SER A 83 -15.58 -12.23 -17.21
C SER A 83 -15.47 -12.28 -15.67
N GLU A 84 -16.55 -12.66 -15.00
CA GLU A 84 -16.59 -12.78 -13.54
C GLU A 84 -15.55 -13.79 -13.05
N GLU A 85 -15.38 -14.91 -13.76
CA GLU A 85 -14.41 -15.95 -13.40
C GLU A 85 -12.98 -15.42 -13.45
N VAL A 86 -12.62 -14.68 -14.50
CA VAL A 86 -11.27 -14.09 -14.62
C VAL A 86 -11.01 -13.10 -13.49
N TRP A 87 -12.02 -12.29 -13.14
CA TRP A 87 -11.93 -11.33 -12.07
C TRP A 87 -11.76 -11.99 -10.70
N GLU A 88 -12.52 -13.05 -10.42
CA GLU A 88 -12.42 -13.84 -9.19
C GLU A 88 -11.04 -14.49 -9.05
N GLN A 89 -10.52 -15.11 -10.12
CA GLN A 89 -9.17 -15.67 -10.12
C GLN A 89 -8.10 -14.62 -9.84
N ALA A 90 -8.29 -13.39 -10.33
CA ALA A 90 -7.42 -12.28 -9.98
C ALA A 90 -7.52 -11.90 -8.49
N GLN A 91 -8.72 -11.87 -7.90
CA GLN A 91 -8.89 -11.58 -6.48
C GLN A 91 -8.23 -12.63 -5.58
N ILE A 92 -8.36 -13.92 -5.93
CA ILE A 92 -7.69 -15.03 -5.21
C ILE A 92 -6.17 -14.81 -5.20
N LYS A 93 -5.58 -14.47 -6.35
CA LYS A 93 -4.14 -14.17 -6.45
C LYS A 93 -3.76 -12.94 -5.63
N VAL A 94 -4.57 -11.89 -5.64
CA VAL A 94 -4.33 -10.68 -4.84
C VAL A 94 -4.34 -11.01 -3.34
N ALA A 95 -5.33 -11.78 -2.88
CA ALA A 95 -5.44 -12.21 -1.49
C ALA A 95 -4.26 -13.10 -1.06
N ALA A 96 -3.84 -14.04 -1.91
CA ALA A 96 -2.67 -14.88 -1.64
C ALA A 96 -1.36 -14.07 -1.53
N GLN A 97 -1.23 -13.00 -2.31
CA GLN A 97 -0.09 -12.07 -2.30
C GLN A 97 -0.21 -11.00 -1.20
N ALA A 98 -1.37 -10.85 -0.56
CA ALA A 98 -1.61 -9.88 0.50
C ALA A 98 -0.98 -10.30 1.85
N LYS A 99 -0.38 -11.50 1.93
CA LYS A 99 0.45 -11.87 3.08
C LYS A 99 1.44 -10.74 3.32
N LYS A 100 1.39 -10.16 4.53
CA LYS A 100 2.42 -9.23 4.99
C LYS A 100 3.73 -9.88 4.65
N TYR A 101 4.58 -9.21 3.87
CA TYR A 101 5.99 -9.51 3.90
C TYR A 101 6.32 -9.54 5.40
N GLU A 102 6.61 -10.71 5.94
CA GLU A 102 7.42 -10.75 7.14
C GLU A 102 8.60 -9.84 6.84
N LYS A 103 8.96 -8.97 7.77
CA LYS A 103 10.23 -8.27 7.68
C LYS A 103 11.34 -9.33 7.88
N VAL A 104 11.49 -10.24 6.93
CA VAL A 104 12.60 -11.18 6.82
C VAL A 104 13.90 -10.41 6.54
N ASN A 105 13.77 -9.24 5.91
CA ASN A 105 14.84 -8.26 5.78
C ASN A 105 14.49 -7.02 6.60
N SER A 106 14.60 -7.10 7.93
CA SER A 106 15.18 -5.93 8.61
C SER A 106 16.52 -5.68 7.93
N PRO A 107 16.86 -4.43 7.54
CA PRO A 107 18.05 -4.16 6.74
C PRO A 107 19.22 -4.89 7.38
N LYS A 108 19.93 -5.75 6.61
CA LYS A 108 21.13 -6.45 7.08
C LYS A 108 22.10 -5.39 7.62
N GLY A 109 22.07 -5.13 8.93
CA GLY A 109 22.71 -3.96 9.52
C GLY A 109 21.96 -3.27 10.67
N GLU A 110 20.64 -3.44 10.81
CA GLU A 110 19.94 -3.17 12.08
C GLU A 110 20.35 -4.28 13.06
N LYS A 111 21.57 -4.15 13.60
CA LYS A 111 21.88 -4.76 14.88
C LYS A 111 20.85 -4.16 15.85
N ILE A 112 19.86 -4.95 16.23
CA ILE A 112 19.02 -4.63 17.38
C ILE A 112 20.03 -4.41 18.50
N HIS A 113 20.22 -3.16 18.92
CA HIS A 113 21.12 -2.86 20.02
C HIS A 113 20.50 -3.51 21.25
N LEU A 114 21.34 -4.01 22.18
CA LEU A 114 20.86 -4.77 23.34
C LEU A 114 19.74 -4.07 24.12
N LEU A 115 19.71 -2.73 24.09
CA LEU A 115 18.77 -1.89 24.84
C LEU A 115 17.64 -1.29 23.97
N SER A 116 17.56 -1.67 22.69
CA SER A 116 16.49 -1.24 21.78
C SER A 116 15.13 -1.67 22.34
N GLY A 117 14.23 -0.70 22.56
CA GLY A 117 12.89 -0.95 23.12
C GLY A 117 12.82 -0.96 24.65
N ILE A 118 13.95 -1.02 25.36
CA ILE A 118 14.03 -0.95 26.83
C ILE A 118 14.34 0.48 27.27
N LEU A 119 15.30 1.12 26.61
CA LEU A 119 15.84 2.42 27.03
C LEU A 119 14.91 3.57 26.61
N ARG A 120 14.52 4.38 27.60
CA ARG A 120 13.68 5.57 27.43
C ARG A 120 14.36 6.79 28.02
N CYS A 121 14.14 7.96 27.41
CA CYS A 121 14.63 9.22 27.95
C CYS A 121 13.91 9.53 29.28
N PRO A 122 14.62 9.78 30.39
CA PRO A 122 13.99 10.09 31.68
C PRO A 122 13.29 11.46 31.70
N VAL A 123 13.60 12.35 30.76
CA VAL A 123 13.02 13.70 30.67
C VAL A 123 11.73 13.71 29.84
N CYS A 124 11.69 13.00 28.71
CA CYS A 124 10.55 13.07 27.78
C CYS A 124 9.84 11.72 27.53
N GLY A 125 10.33 10.61 28.09
CA GLY A 125 9.72 9.28 27.98
C GLY A 125 9.82 8.60 26.60
N ALA A 126 10.38 9.28 25.60
CA ALA A 126 10.58 8.76 24.25
C ALA A 126 11.58 7.58 24.25
N GLY A 127 11.33 6.58 23.40
CA GLY A 127 12.26 5.47 23.20
C GLY A 127 13.55 5.92 22.52
N MET A 128 14.70 5.50 23.03
CA MET A 128 15.99 5.84 22.44
C MET A 128 16.36 4.87 21.32
N TYR A 129 16.97 5.38 20.23
CA TYR A 129 17.48 4.57 19.12
C TYR A 129 19.02 4.58 19.11
N GLY A 130 19.62 3.47 18.72
CA GLY A 130 21.07 3.37 18.60
C GLY A 130 21.57 4.04 17.33
N ASN A 131 22.59 4.88 17.46
CA ASN A 131 23.25 5.51 16.31
C ASN A 131 24.67 4.93 16.19
N LYS A 132 25.03 4.45 14.99
CA LYS A 132 26.38 3.96 14.70
C LYS A 132 27.16 5.07 14.00
N SER A 133 28.19 5.61 14.66
CA SER A 133 29.17 6.43 13.95
C SER A 133 29.96 5.54 13.00
N ILE A 134 29.89 5.86 11.70
CA ILE A 134 30.65 5.18 10.64
C ILE A 134 31.93 5.95 10.28
N LYS A 135 32.15 7.10 10.92
CA LYS A 135 33.31 7.96 10.69
C LYS A 135 34.32 7.70 11.79
N HIS A 136 35.54 7.36 11.38
CA HIS A 136 36.72 7.28 12.24
C HIS A 136 37.53 8.57 12.13
N ARG A 137 38.29 8.91 13.17
CA ARG A 137 39.29 9.96 13.13
C ARG A 137 40.44 9.55 12.20
N LYS A 138 41.25 10.51 11.75
CA LYS A 138 42.39 10.25 10.83
C LYS A 138 43.44 9.28 11.40
N ASP A 139 43.44 9.08 12.71
CA ASP A 139 44.32 8.16 13.44
C ASP A 139 43.72 6.74 13.62
N GLY A 140 42.52 6.48 13.09
CA GLY A 140 41.86 5.18 13.20
C GLY A 140 41.10 4.94 14.50
N SER A 141 41.01 5.95 15.40
CA SER A 141 40.15 5.93 16.60
C SER A 141 38.73 6.43 16.34
#